data_AF-R7J5A3-F1
#
_entry.id   AF-R7J5A3-F1
#
_cell.length_a   1.000
_cell.length_b   1.000
_cell.length_c   1.000
_cell.angle_alpha   90.00
_cell.angle_beta   90.00
_cell.angle_gamma   90.00
#
_symmetry.space_group_name_H-M   'P 1'
#
loop_
_entity.id
_entity.type
_entity.pdbx_description
1 polymer ?
#
loop_
_entity_poly.entity_id
_entity_poly.type
_entity_poly.pdbx_seq_one_letter_code
_entity_poly.pdbx_strand_id
1 'polypeptide(L)'
;MKPFIVFCIILLTLMACKRQKSEEAVSPSDLYELSSTGKMKSFALDSVTRYNGFYLYVFEDGGKEYLSFLNYRTNQLLFYDVRTCDFLFKVDLDSEGPNGVTTLSGYYIQDFNNIYVSSYAYPGLMKVDTNKCIVQKIPYGKTDEGYQVVPSYTPSSHPYVPPVQIGDKLYITQTMANHIYPSEKTPVSVAIDTVSKECCLLPFTYGDVFTKEQMENAQSACSRIWDGKHFIYSFQMNPDVFVTTEDHQQVKRVHVPSKYIEAISFNPLPRDQKKGPKASLEVARYGDLIYDPYRRVYYRFAYPAVELADEVDWLGRAVYGRKKCSIIIMDEDFSIKGETLLPEEVYNTYVYFINKDGLYISKDYQMNYDQSEDFMTFELFELNTH
;
A
#
# COMPACT_ATOMS: atom_id res chain seq x y z
N MET A 1 6.98 3.79 98.46
CA MET A 1 8.00 3.01 97.72
C MET A 1 8.45 3.83 96.51
N LYS A 2 9.74 3.77 96.11
CA LYS A 2 10.17 4.03 94.71
C LYS A 2 9.52 2.95 93.79
N PRO A 3 9.42 3.06 92.44
CA PRO A 3 10.20 3.90 91.50
C PRO A 3 9.26 4.64 90.48
N PHE A 4 9.61 5.14 89.27
CA PHE A 4 10.88 5.27 88.51
C PHE A 4 10.84 6.49 87.56
N ILE A 5 11.69 6.49 86.51
CA ILE A 5 11.75 7.44 85.38
C ILE A 5 11.48 6.66 84.07
N VAL A 6 10.76 7.25 83.10
CA VAL A 6 10.84 6.94 81.65
C VAL A 6 10.52 8.24 80.89
N PHE A 7 11.46 9.18 80.70
CA PHE A 7 12.32 9.33 79.52
C PHE A 7 11.64 9.11 78.16
N CYS A 8 11.44 10.19 77.40
CA CYS A 8 11.00 10.15 76.01
C CYS A 8 12.09 9.54 75.12
N ILE A 9 11.76 8.47 74.38
CA ILE A 9 12.54 8.02 73.23
C ILE A 9 11.66 8.12 71.99
N ILE A 10 12.02 9.02 71.09
CA ILE A 10 11.45 9.11 69.75
C ILE A 10 12.02 7.94 68.95
N LEU A 11 11.23 6.89 68.73
CA LEU A 11 11.58 5.81 67.82
C LEU A 11 10.94 6.09 66.45
N LEU A 12 11.72 6.64 65.53
CA LEU A 12 11.35 6.80 64.13
C LEU A 12 11.30 5.43 63.43
N THR A 13 10.19 4.71 63.56
CA THR A 13 9.93 3.51 62.76
C THR A 13 9.56 3.91 61.33
N LEU A 14 10.56 3.93 60.44
CA LEU A 14 10.36 3.98 59.00
C LEU A 14 9.58 2.74 58.56
N MET A 15 8.27 2.87 58.38
CA MET A 15 7.49 1.86 57.65
C MET A 15 7.90 1.91 56.19
N ALA A 16 8.83 1.04 55.82
CA ALA A 16 9.15 0.73 54.44
C ALA A 16 7.96 0.01 53.79
N CYS A 17 6.95 0.78 53.37
CA CYS A 17 5.98 0.29 52.41
C CYS A 17 6.74 -0.09 51.13
N LYS A 18 6.87 -1.40 50.92
CA LYS A 18 7.35 -2.00 49.67
C LYS A 18 6.38 -1.60 48.56
N ARG A 19 6.57 -0.41 47.99
CA ARG A 19 5.95 -0.05 46.72
C ARG A 19 6.63 -0.93 45.69
N GLN A 20 6.01 -2.06 45.40
CA GLN A 20 6.39 -2.93 44.31
C GLN A 20 6.50 -2.02 43.09
N LYS A 21 7.72 -1.86 42.55
CA LYS A 21 7.88 -1.35 41.20
C LYS A 21 7.03 -2.28 40.36
N SER A 22 5.95 -1.75 39.78
CA SER A 22 5.51 -2.25 38.49
C SER A 22 6.76 -2.23 37.63
N GLU A 23 7.13 -3.39 37.12
CA GLU A 23 8.04 -3.44 35.99
C GLU A 23 7.40 -2.52 34.94
N GLU A 24 8.06 -1.39 34.66
CA GLU A 24 7.84 -0.70 33.41
C GLU A 24 8.12 -1.77 32.37
N ALA A 25 7.07 -2.24 31.71
CA ALA A 25 7.20 -3.21 30.65
C ALA A 25 8.14 -2.56 29.63
N VAL A 26 9.38 -3.06 29.60
CA VAL A 26 10.35 -2.70 28.59
C VAL A 26 9.63 -2.93 27.27
N SER A 27 9.36 -1.86 26.53
CA SER A 27 8.85 -2.00 25.17
C SER A 27 9.79 -2.98 24.49
N PRO A 28 9.29 -4.10 23.90
CA PRO A 28 10.17 -5.06 23.28
C PRO A 28 11.06 -4.27 22.31
N SER A 29 12.37 -4.33 22.55
CA SER A 29 13.35 -3.72 21.66
C SER A 29 13.01 -4.19 20.25
N ASP A 30 12.81 -3.26 19.32
CA ASP A 30 12.43 -3.57 17.93
C ASP A 30 13.35 -4.71 17.45
N LEU A 31 12.80 -5.91 17.32
CA LEU A 31 13.57 -7.11 16.97
C LEU A 31 14.04 -7.00 15.53
N TYR A 32 13.23 -6.36 14.69
CA TYR A 32 13.48 -6.12 13.27
C TYR A 32 13.59 -4.61 13.00
N GLU A 33 14.61 -4.22 12.24
CA GLU A 33 14.80 -2.85 11.74
C GLU A 33 15.16 -2.88 10.25
N LEU A 34 14.58 -1.97 9.45
CA LEU A 34 15.06 -1.69 8.10
C LEU A 34 16.16 -0.63 8.15
N SER A 35 17.31 -0.89 7.53
CA SER A 35 18.40 0.08 7.44
C SER A 35 18.78 0.32 5.99
N SER A 36 18.96 1.60 5.61
CA SER A 36 19.51 1.91 4.29
C SER A 36 20.96 1.41 4.21
N THR A 37 21.29 0.83 3.06
CA THR A 37 22.63 0.34 2.71
C THR A 37 23.46 1.33 1.92
N GLY A 38 22.85 2.42 1.42
CA GLY A 38 23.45 3.32 0.42
C GLY A 38 23.66 2.69 -0.98
N LYS A 39 23.28 1.43 -1.21
CA LYS A 39 23.36 0.78 -2.52
C LYS A 39 22.19 1.25 -3.39
N MET A 40 22.49 1.70 -4.60
CA MET A 40 21.53 2.32 -5.51
C MET A 40 21.23 1.43 -6.73
N LYS A 41 19.99 1.50 -7.23
CA LYS A 41 19.61 1.13 -8.60
C LYS A 41 19.05 2.37 -9.29
N SER A 42 19.56 2.70 -10.48
CA SER A 42 19.12 3.85 -11.27
C SER A 42 18.81 3.43 -12.70
N PHE A 43 17.57 3.63 -13.13
CA PHE A 43 17.06 3.23 -14.44
C PHE A 43 16.89 4.46 -15.32
N ALA A 44 17.62 4.55 -16.43
CA ALA A 44 17.59 5.72 -17.31
C ALA A 44 16.25 5.85 -18.07
N LEU A 45 15.73 7.07 -18.15
CA LEU A 45 14.52 7.43 -18.88
C LEU A 45 14.90 8.18 -20.17
N ASP A 46 14.10 8.01 -21.24
CA ASP A 46 14.23 8.86 -22.43
C ASP A 46 13.55 10.22 -22.20
N SER A 47 13.92 11.24 -22.99
CA SER A 47 13.48 12.62 -22.77
C SER A 47 11.96 12.84 -22.86
N VAL A 48 11.22 11.91 -23.46
CA VAL A 48 9.75 11.97 -23.65
C VAL A 48 8.99 11.09 -22.67
N THR A 49 9.67 10.17 -21.98
CA THR A 49 9.07 9.31 -20.96
C THR A 49 8.89 10.10 -19.67
N ARG A 50 7.71 9.94 -19.04
CA ARG A 50 7.48 10.36 -17.66
C ARG A 50 6.82 9.20 -16.94
N TYR A 51 7.53 8.65 -15.96
CA TYR A 51 6.98 7.57 -15.16
C TYR A 51 5.97 8.13 -14.16
N ASN A 52 4.90 7.38 -13.91
CA ASN A 52 4.04 7.62 -12.75
C ASN A 52 4.30 6.47 -11.78
N GLY A 53 4.70 6.79 -10.56
CA GLY A 53 5.03 5.83 -9.51
C GLY A 53 3.93 4.82 -9.18
N PHE A 54 2.68 5.13 -9.53
CA PHE A 54 1.51 4.32 -9.20
C PHE A 54 1.29 3.11 -10.13
N TYR A 55 2.16 2.90 -11.14
CA TYR A 55 2.04 1.80 -12.10
C TYR A 55 3.38 1.10 -12.37
N LEU A 56 4.22 0.90 -11.34
CA LEU A 56 5.54 0.28 -11.45
C LEU A 56 5.58 -1.06 -10.71
N TYR A 57 6.08 -2.10 -11.38
CA TYR A 57 6.19 -3.46 -10.83
C TYR A 57 7.54 -4.09 -11.17
N VAL A 58 7.98 -5.00 -10.30
CA VAL A 58 9.07 -5.94 -10.56
C VAL A 58 8.49 -7.35 -10.63
N PHE A 59 8.92 -8.12 -11.62
CA PHE A 59 8.49 -9.51 -11.84
C PHE A 59 9.65 -10.38 -12.34
N GLU A 60 9.50 -11.70 -12.22
CA GLU A 60 10.45 -12.68 -12.78
C GLU A 60 9.77 -13.47 -13.90
N ASP A 61 10.42 -13.58 -15.05
CA ASP A 61 9.98 -14.42 -16.17
C ASP A 61 11.22 -15.11 -16.77
N GLY A 62 11.12 -16.42 -17.04
CA GLY A 62 12.23 -17.22 -17.57
C GLY A 62 13.51 -17.23 -16.71
N GLY A 63 13.41 -16.94 -15.41
CA GLY A 63 14.55 -16.80 -14.50
C GLY A 63 15.30 -15.46 -14.62
N LYS A 64 14.72 -14.45 -15.29
CA LYS A 64 15.22 -13.09 -15.36
C LYS A 64 14.26 -12.13 -14.66
N GLU A 65 14.83 -11.18 -13.90
CA GLU A 65 14.09 -10.15 -13.18
C GLU A 65 13.94 -8.89 -14.04
N TYR A 66 12.70 -8.40 -14.15
CA TYR A 66 12.32 -7.25 -14.95
C TYR A 66 11.66 -6.19 -14.08
N LEU A 67 11.98 -4.92 -14.34
CA LEU A 67 11.20 -3.78 -13.86
C LEU A 67 10.37 -3.26 -15.04
N SER A 68 9.07 -3.06 -14.83
CA SER A 68 8.20 -2.49 -15.85
C SER A 68 7.21 -1.48 -15.27
N PHE A 69 6.89 -0.47 -16.07
CA PHE A 69 5.88 0.53 -15.71
C PHE A 69 5.09 1.05 -16.91
N LEU A 70 3.90 1.57 -16.63
CA LEU A 70 3.06 2.28 -17.59
C LEU A 70 3.42 3.77 -17.67
N ASN A 71 3.91 4.21 -18.82
CA ASN A 71 3.84 5.62 -19.23
C ASN A 71 2.42 5.92 -19.72
N TYR A 72 1.58 6.36 -18.78
CA TYR A 72 0.15 6.62 -18.99
C TYR A 72 -0.16 7.71 -20.03
N ARG A 73 0.80 8.57 -20.38
CA ARG A 73 0.61 9.65 -21.36
C ARG A 73 0.56 9.14 -22.81
N THR A 74 1.13 7.97 -23.07
CA THR A 74 1.37 7.44 -24.42
C THR A 74 0.97 5.97 -24.57
N ASN A 75 0.30 5.38 -23.57
CA ASN A 75 -0.01 3.94 -23.48
C ASN A 75 1.22 3.04 -23.68
N GLN A 76 2.40 3.49 -23.26
CA GLN A 76 3.65 2.73 -23.42
C GLN A 76 3.95 1.94 -22.14
N LEU A 77 4.23 0.65 -22.31
CA LEU A 77 4.83 -0.19 -21.28
C LEU A 77 6.34 -0.22 -21.50
N LEU A 78 7.14 0.13 -20.50
CA LEU A 78 8.61 0.10 -20.58
C LEU A 78 9.16 -1.08 -19.79
N PHE A 79 10.29 -1.65 -20.22
CA PHE A 79 10.91 -2.82 -19.60
C PHE A 79 12.41 -2.63 -19.40
N TYR A 80 12.89 -2.98 -18.21
CA TYR A 80 14.29 -2.87 -17.77
C TYR A 80 14.78 -4.17 -17.15
N ASP A 81 16.09 -4.44 -17.21
CA ASP A 81 16.74 -5.51 -16.45
C ASP A 81 16.97 -5.04 -15.01
N VAL A 82 16.42 -5.73 -14.00
CA VAL A 82 16.58 -5.31 -12.58
C VAL A 82 18.03 -5.39 -12.12
N ARG A 83 18.81 -6.33 -12.65
CA ARG A 83 20.18 -6.60 -12.21
C ARG A 83 21.16 -5.60 -12.80
N THR A 84 21.06 -5.30 -14.10
CA THR A 84 21.98 -4.35 -14.76
C THR A 84 21.45 -2.91 -14.82
N CYS A 85 20.15 -2.71 -14.55
CA CYS A 85 19.41 -1.45 -14.70
C CYS A 85 19.29 -0.95 -16.16
N ASP A 86 19.66 -1.77 -17.15
CA ASP A 86 19.58 -1.41 -18.56
C ASP A 86 18.12 -1.38 -19.06
N PHE A 87 17.81 -0.40 -19.92
CA PHE A 87 16.60 -0.42 -20.73
C PHE A 87 16.65 -1.59 -21.72
N LEU A 88 15.54 -2.32 -21.85
CA LEU A 88 15.42 -3.47 -22.75
C LEU A 88 14.58 -3.15 -23.97
N PHE A 89 13.32 -2.75 -23.77
CA PHE A 89 12.39 -2.42 -24.85
C PHE A 89 11.15 -1.67 -24.30
N LYS A 90 10.31 -1.19 -25.23
CA LYS A 90 8.98 -0.64 -24.93
C LYS A 90 7.91 -1.22 -25.85
N VAL A 91 6.69 -1.28 -25.34
CA VAL A 91 5.50 -1.75 -26.06
C VAL A 91 4.50 -0.58 -26.08
N ASP A 92 4.34 0.06 -27.24
CA ASP A 92 3.32 1.08 -27.44
C ASP A 92 1.98 0.38 -27.78
N LEU A 93 0.99 0.49 -26.90
CA LEU A 93 -0.35 -0.06 -27.13
C LEU A 93 -1.22 0.95 -27.88
N ASP A 94 -1.71 0.57 -29.05
CA ASP A 94 -2.48 1.45 -29.93
C ASP A 94 -3.77 1.94 -29.23
N SER A 95 -4.14 3.21 -29.43
CA SER A 95 -5.40 3.75 -28.90
C SER A 95 -6.62 3.29 -29.69
N GLU A 96 -6.45 2.95 -30.97
CA GLU A 96 -7.52 2.63 -31.92
C GLU A 96 -7.30 1.28 -32.64
N GLY A 97 -8.27 0.86 -33.45
CA GLY A 97 -8.21 -0.41 -34.19
C GLY A 97 -8.66 -1.62 -33.36
N PRO A 98 -8.50 -2.85 -33.90
CA PRO A 98 -9.03 -4.07 -33.27
C PRO A 98 -8.37 -4.40 -31.91
N ASN A 99 -7.14 -3.98 -31.70
CA ASN A 99 -6.40 -4.07 -30.44
C ASN A 99 -6.38 -2.75 -29.65
N GLY A 100 -7.19 -1.76 -30.05
CA GLY A 100 -7.18 -0.42 -29.46
C GLY A 100 -7.57 -0.43 -27.98
N VAL A 101 -6.73 0.17 -27.13
CA VAL A 101 -6.96 0.31 -25.68
C VAL A 101 -7.46 1.70 -25.28
N THR A 102 -7.63 2.62 -26.25
CA THR A 102 -8.01 4.03 -26.05
C THR A 102 -7.03 4.78 -25.14
N THR A 103 -7.37 4.97 -23.86
CA THR A 103 -6.54 5.63 -22.86
C THR A 103 -6.50 4.74 -21.62
N LEU A 104 -5.31 4.29 -21.25
CA LEU A 104 -5.14 3.42 -20.09
C LEU A 104 -5.37 4.17 -18.77
N SER A 105 -6.04 3.51 -17.84
CA SER A 105 -6.35 4.02 -16.50
C SER A 105 -5.64 3.25 -15.38
N GLY A 106 -5.00 2.12 -15.70
CA GLY A 106 -4.33 1.24 -14.74
C GLY A 106 -3.58 0.12 -15.43
N TYR A 107 -2.61 -0.44 -14.73
CA TYR A 107 -1.66 -1.44 -15.23
C TYR A 107 -1.22 -2.40 -14.13
N TYR A 108 -1.02 -3.66 -14.51
CA TYR A 108 -0.34 -4.67 -13.71
C TYR A 108 0.34 -5.68 -14.64
N ILE A 109 1.47 -6.22 -14.18
CA ILE A 109 2.14 -7.35 -14.81
C ILE A 109 2.58 -8.35 -13.74
N GLN A 110 2.23 -9.62 -13.96
CA GLN A 110 2.71 -10.74 -13.15
C GLN A 110 3.86 -11.46 -13.86
N ASP A 111 3.75 -11.63 -15.17
CA ASP A 111 4.69 -12.28 -16.08
C ASP A 111 4.33 -11.87 -17.54
N PHE A 112 5.11 -12.26 -18.56
CA PHE A 112 4.82 -11.86 -19.95
C PHE A 112 3.53 -12.46 -20.52
N ASN A 113 3.01 -13.53 -19.93
CA ASN A 113 1.72 -14.11 -20.28
C ASN A 113 0.56 -13.51 -19.48
N ASN A 114 0.81 -12.61 -18.53
CA ASN A 114 -0.15 -12.07 -17.56
C ASN A 114 0.03 -10.56 -17.38
N ILE A 115 -0.16 -9.82 -18.48
CA ILE A 115 -0.17 -8.35 -18.52
C ILE A 115 -1.62 -7.85 -18.54
N TYR A 116 -2.03 -7.09 -17.53
CA TYR A 116 -3.40 -6.58 -17.36
C TYR A 116 -3.43 -5.05 -17.42
N VAL A 117 -4.41 -4.51 -18.14
CA VAL A 117 -4.66 -3.07 -18.22
C VAL A 117 -6.15 -2.76 -18.05
N SER A 118 -6.46 -1.62 -17.44
CA SER A 118 -7.80 -1.02 -17.44
C SER A 118 -7.82 0.19 -18.36
N SER A 119 -8.99 0.51 -18.92
CA SER A 119 -9.18 1.64 -19.85
C SER A 119 -10.48 2.37 -19.55
N TYR A 120 -10.48 3.69 -19.72
CA TYR A 120 -11.71 4.50 -19.59
C TYR A 120 -12.79 4.14 -20.63
N ALA A 121 -12.45 3.41 -21.70
CA ALA A 121 -13.38 2.97 -22.73
C ALA A 121 -13.98 1.57 -22.49
N TYR A 122 -13.52 0.83 -21.48
CA TYR A 122 -13.96 -0.56 -21.25
C TYR A 122 -14.28 -0.82 -19.76
N PRO A 123 -15.54 -1.18 -19.41
CA PRO A 123 -15.92 -1.54 -18.05
C PRO A 123 -15.45 -2.98 -17.74
N GLY A 124 -14.15 -3.14 -17.57
CA GLY A 124 -13.49 -4.42 -17.39
C GLY A 124 -11.97 -4.31 -17.42
N LEU A 125 -11.29 -5.45 -17.29
CA LEU A 125 -9.86 -5.56 -17.58
C LEU A 125 -9.63 -6.12 -18.97
N MET A 126 -8.55 -5.67 -19.61
CA MET A 126 -8.03 -6.25 -20.83
C MET A 126 -6.68 -6.90 -20.52
N LYS A 127 -6.52 -8.13 -20.96
CA LYS A 127 -5.24 -8.84 -20.93
C LYS A 127 -4.55 -8.60 -22.26
N VAL A 128 -3.30 -8.17 -22.23
CA VAL A 128 -2.50 -7.80 -23.42
C VAL A 128 -1.21 -8.61 -23.49
N ASP A 129 -0.53 -8.56 -24.63
CA ASP A 129 0.81 -9.13 -24.81
C ASP A 129 1.84 -8.10 -25.31
N THR A 130 3.10 -8.52 -25.40
CA THR A 130 4.19 -7.70 -25.95
C THR A 130 4.15 -7.54 -27.48
N ASN A 131 3.26 -8.28 -28.17
CA ASN A 131 2.95 -8.10 -29.60
C ASN A 131 1.85 -7.04 -29.83
N LYS A 132 1.47 -6.29 -28.79
CA LYS A 132 0.44 -5.22 -28.81
C LYS A 132 -0.98 -5.74 -29.07
N CYS A 133 -1.24 -7.01 -28.81
CA CYS A 133 -2.55 -7.63 -29.00
C CYS A 133 -3.36 -7.66 -27.70
N ILE A 134 -4.68 -7.46 -27.80
CA ILE A 134 -5.60 -7.75 -26.69
C ILE A 134 -5.90 -9.26 -26.74
N VAL A 135 -5.20 -10.05 -25.92
CA VAL A 135 -5.36 -11.51 -25.88
C VAL A 135 -6.62 -11.95 -25.14
N GLN A 136 -7.17 -11.11 -24.26
CA GLN A 136 -8.42 -11.40 -23.54
C GLN A 136 -9.14 -10.12 -23.11
N LYS A 137 -10.47 -10.15 -23.10
CA LYS A 137 -11.30 -9.16 -22.39
C LYS A 137 -12.02 -9.84 -21.21
N ILE A 138 -12.09 -9.13 -20.09
CA ILE A 138 -12.65 -9.60 -18.81
C ILE A 138 -13.66 -8.54 -18.35
N PRO A 139 -14.95 -8.67 -18.70
CA PRO A 139 -15.96 -7.65 -18.41
C PRO A 139 -16.34 -7.64 -16.93
N TYR A 140 -16.68 -6.46 -16.43
CA TYR A 140 -17.33 -6.31 -15.12
C TYR A 140 -18.83 -6.54 -15.27
N GLY A 141 -19.27 -7.72 -14.84
CA GLY A 141 -20.66 -8.14 -14.89
C GLY A 141 -21.47 -7.76 -13.64
N LYS A 142 -22.65 -8.33 -13.57
CA LYS A 142 -23.47 -8.42 -12.36
C LYS A 142 -23.14 -9.76 -11.67
N THR A 143 -23.01 -9.77 -10.35
CA THR A 143 -22.75 -10.99 -9.60
C THR A 143 -23.98 -11.90 -9.55
N ASP A 144 -23.75 -13.16 -9.20
CA ASP A 144 -24.75 -14.14 -8.75
C ASP A 144 -25.80 -13.58 -7.78
N GLU A 145 -25.36 -12.86 -6.73
CA GLU A 145 -26.25 -12.18 -5.77
C GLU A 145 -26.80 -10.83 -6.25
N GLY A 146 -26.40 -10.38 -7.44
CA GLY A 146 -26.99 -9.24 -8.13
C GLY A 146 -26.33 -7.87 -7.87
N TYR A 147 -25.14 -7.85 -7.29
CA TYR A 147 -24.30 -6.65 -7.21
C TYR A 147 -23.72 -6.35 -8.61
N GLN A 148 -23.91 -5.12 -9.11
CA GLN A 148 -23.24 -4.67 -10.34
C GLN A 148 -21.83 -4.23 -9.99
N VAL A 149 -20.83 -4.94 -10.52
CA VAL A 149 -19.42 -4.59 -10.32
C VAL A 149 -19.19 -3.17 -10.84
N VAL A 150 -18.64 -2.31 -9.98
CA VAL A 150 -18.43 -0.89 -10.25
C VAL A 150 -17.21 -0.75 -11.18
N PRO A 151 -17.35 -0.07 -12.33
CA PRO A 151 -16.28 0.07 -13.31
C PRO A 151 -15.27 1.17 -12.94
N SER A 152 -14.81 1.17 -11.69
CA SER A 152 -13.80 2.07 -11.14
C SER A 152 -12.47 1.38 -10.80
N TYR A 153 -12.40 0.05 -10.87
CA TYR A 153 -11.18 -0.68 -10.52
C TYR A 153 -10.06 -0.44 -11.56
N THR A 154 -8.97 0.15 -11.08
CA THR A 154 -7.72 0.40 -11.81
C THR A 154 -6.57 -0.33 -11.13
N PRO A 155 -5.90 -1.29 -11.79
CA PRO A 155 -4.68 -1.89 -11.27
C PRO A 155 -3.59 -0.84 -11.02
N SER A 156 -3.01 -0.82 -9.82
CA SER A 156 -1.98 0.13 -9.41
C SER A 156 -1.01 -0.48 -8.39
N SER A 157 0.25 -0.02 -8.44
CA SER A 157 1.28 -0.29 -7.43
C SER A 157 1.16 0.64 -6.23
N HIS A 158 0.51 1.80 -6.38
CA HIS A 158 0.09 2.65 -5.27
C HIS A 158 -1.29 3.30 -5.53
N PRO A 159 -2.29 3.10 -4.65
CA PRO A 159 -2.30 2.09 -3.58
C PRO A 159 -2.07 0.70 -4.17
N TYR A 160 -1.41 -0.18 -3.43
CA TYR A 160 -1.03 -1.51 -3.93
C TYR A 160 -2.27 -2.41 -4.04
N VAL A 161 -2.89 -2.43 -5.22
CA VAL A 161 -4.09 -3.23 -5.52
C VAL A 161 -3.97 -3.96 -6.87
N PRO A 162 -2.91 -4.74 -7.13
CA PRO A 162 -2.84 -5.58 -8.32
C PRO A 162 -3.98 -6.62 -8.32
N PRO A 163 -4.52 -6.99 -9.50
CA PRO A 163 -5.49 -8.07 -9.59
C PRO A 163 -4.76 -9.40 -9.33
N VAL A 164 -5.41 -10.31 -8.61
CA VAL A 164 -4.79 -11.59 -8.21
C VAL A 164 -5.47 -12.72 -8.95
N GLN A 165 -4.71 -13.52 -9.70
CA GLN A 165 -5.22 -14.71 -10.39
C GLN A 165 -4.99 -15.95 -9.51
N ILE A 166 -6.06 -16.71 -9.22
CA ILE A 166 -6.01 -17.99 -8.51
C ILE A 166 -6.85 -19.00 -9.30
N GLY A 167 -6.18 -20.01 -9.89
CA GLY A 167 -6.82 -20.89 -10.86
C GLY A 167 -7.41 -20.09 -12.02
N ASP A 168 -8.68 -20.31 -12.33
CA ASP A 168 -9.41 -19.58 -13.38
C ASP A 168 -10.01 -18.25 -12.90
N LYS A 169 -9.95 -17.91 -11.60
CA LYS A 169 -10.55 -16.70 -11.03
C LYS A 169 -9.56 -15.54 -10.92
N LEU A 170 -10.02 -14.34 -11.28
CA LEU A 170 -9.33 -13.07 -11.07
C LEU A 170 -10.04 -12.24 -10.00
N TYR A 171 -9.32 -11.87 -8.94
CA TYR A 171 -9.83 -11.13 -7.80
C TYR A 171 -9.48 -9.66 -7.96
N ILE A 172 -10.48 -8.77 -7.92
CA ILE A 172 -10.32 -7.31 -8.04
C ILE A 172 -10.95 -6.60 -6.84
N THR A 173 -10.39 -5.46 -6.42
CA THR A 173 -11.01 -4.66 -5.36
C THR A 173 -12.21 -3.87 -5.91
N GLN A 174 -13.08 -3.45 -5.00
CA GLN A 174 -14.20 -2.56 -5.26
C GLN A 174 -14.12 -1.36 -4.33
N THR A 175 -14.63 -0.22 -4.77
CA THR A 175 -14.59 1.05 -4.02
C THR A 175 -15.98 1.41 -3.52
N MET A 176 -16.10 1.93 -2.30
CA MET A 176 -17.35 2.55 -1.81
C MET A 176 -17.96 3.50 -2.85
N ALA A 177 -19.16 3.18 -3.32
CA ALA A 177 -19.87 3.92 -4.36
C ALA A 177 -21.30 4.25 -3.89
N ASN A 178 -21.41 5.07 -2.84
CA ASN A 178 -22.68 5.43 -2.16
C ASN A 178 -23.81 5.92 -3.08
N HIS A 179 -23.50 6.38 -4.29
CA HIS A 179 -24.48 6.80 -5.30
C HIS A 179 -25.07 5.63 -6.12
N ILE A 180 -24.52 4.43 -5.97
CA ILE A 180 -24.95 3.17 -6.62
C ILE A 180 -25.41 2.16 -5.57
N TYR A 181 -24.59 1.94 -4.54
CA TYR A 181 -24.80 0.97 -3.46
C TYR A 181 -24.43 1.58 -2.11
N PRO A 182 -25.17 1.28 -1.01
CA PRO A 182 -24.73 1.68 0.33
C PRO A 182 -23.32 1.17 0.63
N SER A 183 -22.43 2.03 1.15
CA SER A 183 -21.06 1.62 1.54
C SER A 183 -21.06 0.39 2.43
N GLU A 184 -21.96 0.33 3.43
CA GLU A 184 -22.08 -0.78 4.38
C GLU A 184 -22.33 -2.16 3.71
N LYS A 185 -22.84 -2.18 2.48
CA LYS A 185 -23.11 -3.40 1.69
C LYS A 185 -22.21 -3.54 0.46
N THR A 186 -21.27 -2.60 0.27
CA THR A 186 -20.34 -2.66 -0.85
C THR A 186 -19.26 -3.68 -0.50
N PRO A 187 -19.06 -4.75 -1.28
CA PRO A 187 -17.99 -5.70 -1.05
C PRO A 187 -16.64 -4.97 -1.20
N VAL A 188 -15.61 -5.42 -0.48
CA VAL A 188 -14.24 -4.89 -0.63
C VAL A 188 -13.56 -5.46 -1.88
N SER A 189 -13.95 -6.68 -2.28
CA SER A 189 -13.42 -7.38 -3.45
C SER A 189 -14.51 -8.21 -4.11
N VAL A 190 -14.36 -8.50 -5.39
CA VAL A 190 -15.15 -9.51 -6.13
C VAL A 190 -14.21 -10.46 -6.86
N ALA A 191 -14.68 -11.66 -7.15
CA ALA A 191 -13.98 -12.60 -8.03
C ALA A 191 -14.66 -12.64 -9.40
N ILE A 192 -13.89 -12.79 -10.47
CA ILE A 192 -14.38 -12.94 -11.84
C ILE A 192 -13.79 -14.22 -12.40
N ASP A 193 -14.63 -15.16 -12.82
CA ASP A 193 -14.18 -16.34 -13.56
C ASP A 193 -13.70 -15.87 -14.95
N THR A 194 -12.42 -16.10 -15.25
CA THR A 194 -11.81 -15.61 -16.49
C THR A 194 -12.18 -16.45 -17.71
N VAL A 195 -12.78 -17.63 -17.52
CA VAL A 195 -13.26 -18.52 -18.59
C VAL A 195 -14.74 -18.24 -18.88
N SER A 196 -15.63 -18.34 -17.89
CA SER A 196 -17.08 -18.12 -18.06
C SER A 196 -17.47 -16.64 -18.13
N LYS A 197 -16.61 -15.75 -17.61
CA LYS A 197 -16.85 -14.29 -17.44
C LYS A 197 -17.89 -13.93 -16.38
N GLU A 198 -18.30 -14.90 -15.55
CA GLU A 198 -19.23 -14.67 -14.45
C GLU A 198 -18.52 -13.98 -13.27
N CYS A 199 -19.23 -13.07 -12.61
CA CYS A 199 -18.77 -12.40 -11.40
C CYS A 199 -19.37 -13.07 -10.18
N CYS A 200 -18.56 -13.32 -9.15
CA CYS A 200 -19.00 -13.88 -7.87
C CYS A 200 -18.87 -12.80 -6.79
N LEU A 201 -19.91 -12.65 -5.96
CA LEU A 201 -19.81 -11.81 -4.77
C LEU A 201 -18.87 -12.44 -3.73
N LEU A 202 -18.15 -11.62 -2.98
CA LEU A 202 -17.39 -12.03 -1.79
C LEU A 202 -17.98 -11.31 -0.56
N PRO A 203 -18.17 -11.99 0.57
CA PRO A 203 -19.01 -11.49 1.68
C PRO A 203 -18.37 -10.38 2.53
N PHE A 204 -17.06 -10.12 2.40
CA PHE A 204 -16.39 -9.08 3.18
C PHE A 204 -16.68 -7.68 2.60
N THR A 205 -17.28 -6.80 3.41
CA THR A 205 -17.77 -5.48 3.02
C THR A 205 -17.07 -4.34 3.75
N TYR A 206 -17.24 -3.11 3.25
CA TYR A 206 -16.80 -1.92 4.00
C TYR A 206 -17.53 -1.73 5.34
N GLY A 207 -18.71 -2.33 5.52
CA GLY A 207 -19.44 -2.33 6.80
C GLY A 207 -18.77 -3.18 7.90
N ASP A 208 -17.95 -4.16 7.52
CA ASP A 208 -17.13 -4.95 8.46
C ASP A 208 -15.86 -4.20 8.90
N VAL A 209 -15.45 -3.19 8.12
CA VAL A 209 -14.21 -2.43 8.30
C VAL A 209 -14.44 -1.16 9.11
N PHE A 210 -15.53 -0.44 8.84
CA PHE A 210 -15.81 0.89 9.37
C PHE A 210 -17.20 0.97 9.99
N THR A 211 -17.33 1.76 11.07
CA THR A 211 -18.66 2.13 11.57
C THR A 211 -19.40 3.01 10.57
N LYS A 212 -20.73 3.11 10.71
CA LYS A 212 -21.55 3.96 9.84
C LYS A 212 -21.10 5.44 9.85
N GLU A 213 -20.76 5.97 11.02
CA GLU A 213 -20.23 7.33 11.20
C GLU A 213 -18.85 7.49 10.52
N GLN A 214 -17.96 6.51 10.66
CA GLN A 214 -16.67 6.52 9.98
C GLN A 214 -16.86 6.53 8.46
N MET A 215 -17.79 5.73 7.91
CA MET A 215 -18.06 5.66 6.47
C MET A 215 -18.58 6.97 5.84
N GLU A 216 -19.04 7.95 6.63
CA GLU A 216 -19.44 9.26 6.09
C GLU A 216 -18.23 10.06 5.55
N ASN A 217 -17.04 9.82 6.13
CA ASN A 217 -15.81 10.55 5.81
C ASN A 217 -14.61 9.63 5.47
N ALA A 218 -14.76 8.31 5.63
CA ALA A 218 -13.72 7.34 5.31
C ALA A 218 -13.40 7.34 3.82
N GLN A 219 -12.11 7.26 3.50
CA GLN A 219 -11.64 7.01 2.14
C GLN A 219 -11.72 5.50 1.85
N SER A 220 -12.21 5.14 0.67
CA SER A 220 -12.30 3.74 0.22
C SER A 220 -10.93 3.11 -0.07
N ALA A 221 -9.87 3.91 -0.13
CA ALA A 221 -8.53 3.49 -0.46
C ALA A 221 -7.98 2.48 0.57
N CYS A 222 -7.58 1.33 0.05
CA CYS A 222 -6.83 0.29 0.74
C CYS A 222 -5.76 -0.27 -0.20
N SER A 223 -4.75 -0.90 0.39
CA SER A 223 -3.92 -1.87 -0.31
C SER A 223 -4.44 -3.29 -0.04
N ARG A 224 -4.18 -4.20 -0.99
CA ARG A 224 -4.51 -5.62 -0.89
C ARG A 224 -3.39 -6.46 -1.51
N ILE A 225 -2.96 -7.47 -0.77
CA ILE A 225 -2.07 -8.53 -1.27
C ILE A 225 -2.70 -9.91 -1.16
N TRP A 226 -2.07 -10.87 -1.82
CA TRP A 226 -2.22 -12.31 -1.60
C TRP A 226 -0.86 -12.87 -1.20
N ASP A 227 -0.76 -13.51 -0.03
CA ASP A 227 0.50 -14.06 0.51
C ASP A 227 0.81 -15.49 0.00
N GLY A 228 -0.07 -16.07 -0.83
CA GLY A 228 -0.06 -17.48 -1.22
C GLY A 228 -1.15 -18.32 -0.54
N LYS A 229 -1.84 -17.78 0.47
CA LYS A 229 -2.81 -18.50 1.33
C LYS A 229 -4.01 -17.64 1.78
N HIS A 230 -3.82 -16.34 1.96
CA HIS A 230 -4.82 -15.38 2.44
C HIS A 230 -4.78 -14.10 1.60
N PHE A 231 -5.93 -13.42 1.51
CA PHE A 231 -5.94 -12.00 1.13
C PHE A 231 -5.74 -11.14 2.37
N ILE A 232 -4.89 -10.10 2.27
CA ILE A 232 -4.62 -9.17 3.37
C ILE A 232 -4.93 -7.76 2.92
N TYR A 233 -5.80 -7.07 3.66
CA TYR A 233 -6.23 -5.70 3.40
C TYR A 233 -5.69 -4.72 4.45
N SER A 234 -5.09 -3.62 4.00
CA SER A 234 -4.71 -2.47 4.84
C SER A 234 -5.44 -1.22 4.35
N PHE A 235 -6.42 -0.75 5.12
CA PHE A 235 -7.17 0.47 4.83
C PHE A 235 -6.44 1.70 5.36
N GLN A 236 -6.42 2.79 4.60
CA GLN A 236 -5.68 4.00 4.97
C GLN A 236 -6.12 4.57 6.33
N MET A 237 -7.42 4.47 6.65
CA MET A 237 -8.00 5.07 7.85
C MET A 237 -8.29 4.06 8.97
N ASN A 238 -7.58 2.93 9.01
CA ASN A 238 -7.80 1.88 10.02
C ASN A 238 -6.47 1.34 10.57
N PRO A 239 -6.22 1.35 11.90
CA PRO A 239 -5.05 0.71 12.49
C PRO A 239 -5.05 -0.81 12.34
N ASP A 240 -6.18 -1.43 11.99
CA ASP A 240 -6.28 -2.86 11.82
C ASP A 240 -6.00 -3.29 10.37
N VAL A 241 -5.46 -4.51 10.23
CA VAL A 241 -5.39 -5.24 8.96
C VAL A 241 -6.40 -6.39 8.99
N PHE A 242 -6.93 -6.75 7.82
CA PHE A 242 -7.96 -7.78 7.69
C PHE A 242 -7.40 -8.91 6.83
N VAL A 243 -7.26 -10.08 7.42
CA VAL A 243 -6.70 -11.29 6.80
C VAL A 243 -7.85 -12.26 6.51
N THR A 244 -8.04 -12.65 5.27
CA THR A 244 -9.21 -13.42 4.83
C THR A 244 -8.84 -14.69 4.09
N THR A 245 -9.70 -15.70 4.15
CA THR A 245 -9.65 -16.84 3.22
C THR A 245 -9.86 -16.40 1.77
N GLU A 246 -9.52 -17.25 0.80
CA GLU A 246 -9.70 -16.98 -0.64
C GLU A 246 -11.15 -16.58 -0.98
N ASP A 247 -12.11 -17.30 -0.42
CA ASP A 247 -13.55 -17.05 -0.54
C ASP A 247 -14.08 -15.91 0.34
N HIS A 248 -13.22 -15.31 1.16
CA HIS A 248 -13.51 -14.28 2.16
C HIS A 248 -14.58 -14.65 3.21
N GLN A 249 -14.98 -15.92 3.32
CA GLN A 249 -15.97 -16.39 4.30
C GLN A 249 -15.45 -16.29 5.75
N GLN A 250 -14.13 -16.27 5.94
CA GLN A 250 -13.50 -16.04 7.23
C GLN A 250 -12.63 -14.79 7.16
N VAL A 251 -12.82 -13.87 8.12
CA VAL A 251 -12.10 -12.60 8.23
C VAL A 251 -11.50 -12.49 9.64
N LYS A 252 -10.16 -12.51 9.74
CA LYS A 252 -9.41 -12.23 10.96
C LYS A 252 -8.99 -10.77 10.95
N ARG A 253 -9.51 -9.99 11.90
CA ARG A 253 -9.05 -8.62 12.18
C ARG A 253 -7.83 -8.66 13.11
N VAL A 254 -6.74 -7.99 12.74
CA VAL A 254 -5.50 -7.92 13.54
C VAL A 254 -5.14 -6.46 13.77
N HIS A 255 -4.89 -6.09 15.02
CA HIS A 255 -4.52 -4.72 15.39
C HIS A 255 -3.03 -4.49 15.12
N VAL A 256 -2.72 -3.59 14.17
CA VAL A 256 -1.34 -3.30 13.74
C VAL A 256 -1.12 -1.77 13.73
N PRO A 257 -1.14 -1.11 14.89
CA PRO A 257 -0.95 0.33 14.99
C PRO A 257 0.51 0.71 14.74
N SER A 258 0.73 1.91 14.19
CA SER A 258 2.04 2.56 14.18
C SER A 258 2.32 3.21 15.53
N LYS A 259 3.53 3.05 16.07
CA LYS A 259 4.02 3.78 17.27
C LYS A 259 4.21 5.27 17.02
N TYR A 260 4.12 5.72 15.76
CA TYR A 260 4.21 7.12 15.33
C TYR A 260 2.84 7.72 14.91
N ILE A 261 1.72 6.98 15.04
CA ILE A 261 0.36 7.48 14.80
C ILE A 261 -0.44 7.40 16.10
N GLU A 262 -0.71 8.53 16.73
CA GLU A 262 -1.54 8.61 17.94
C GLU A 262 -3.03 8.30 17.65
N ALA A 263 -3.57 8.89 16.58
CA ALA A 263 -4.97 8.71 16.18
C ALA A 263 -5.18 8.93 14.67
N ILE A 264 -6.20 8.27 14.12
CA ILE A 264 -6.74 8.55 12.78
C ILE A 264 -7.91 9.52 12.91
N SER A 265 -7.89 10.60 12.14
CA SER A 265 -8.99 11.56 12.06
C SER A 265 -9.97 11.17 10.96
N PHE A 266 -11.26 11.14 11.30
CA PHE A 266 -12.37 11.00 10.34
C PHE A 266 -13.04 12.34 10.03
N ASN A 267 -12.38 13.47 10.32
CA ASN A 267 -12.92 14.79 9.96
C ASN A 267 -12.92 14.97 8.42
N PRO A 268 -13.97 15.58 7.84
CA PRO A 268 -14.02 15.85 6.41
C PRO A 268 -12.86 16.74 5.96
N LEU A 269 -12.12 16.29 4.93
CA LEU A 269 -11.09 17.11 4.29
C LEU A 269 -11.71 18.29 3.52
N PRO A 270 -11.04 19.46 3.46
CA PRO A 270 -11.47 20.58 2.64
C PRO A 270 -11.61 20.18 1.16
N ARG A 271 -12.74 20.54 0.53
CA ARG A 271 -12.97 20.32 -0.91
C ARG A 271 -12.34 21.39 -1.81
N ASP A 272 -11.75 22.42 -1.22
CA ASP A 272 -11.04 23.49 -1.91
C ASP A 272 -9.74 22.94 -2.55
N GLN A 273 -9.48 23.30 -3.81
CA GLN A 273 -8.35 22.74 -4.57
C GLN A 273 -6.96 23.14 -4.04
N LYS A 274 -6.84 24.19 -3.20
CA LYS A 274 -5.58 24.58 -2.57
C LYS A 274 -5.41 23.94 -1.19
N LYS A 275 -6.45 23.97 -0.37
CA LYS A 275 -6.44 23.45 1.01
C LYS A 275 -6.59 21.93 1.10
N GLY A 276 -7.34 21.33 0.18
CA GLY A 276 -7.61 19.89 0.16
C GLY A 276 -6.36 19.02 -0.03
N PRO A 277 -5.50 19.28 -1.03
CA PRO A 277 -4.25 18.55 -1.22
C PRO A 277 -3.33 18.65 0.01
N LYS A 278 -3.15 19.86 0.57
CA LYS A 278 -2.37 20.07 1.79
C LYS A 278 -2.90 19.23 2.95
N ALA A 279 -4.19 19.39 3.29
CA ALA A 279 -4.81 18.67 4.39
C ALA A 279 -4.74 17.14 4.23
N SER A 280 -4.90 16.62 3.01
CA SER A 280 -4.74 15.18 2.71
C SER A 280 -3.31 14.66 2.93
N LEU A 281 -2.30 15.52 2.78
CA LEU A 281 -0.89 15.24 3.01
C LEU A 281 -0.43 15.55 4.45
N GLU A 282 -1.27 16.22 5.26
CA GLU A 282 -1.05 16.50 6.68
C GLU A 282 -1.67 15.44 7.61
N VAL A 283 -2.84 14.87 7.28
CA VAL A 283 -3.54 13.90 8.15
C VAL A 283 -2.83 12.54 8.27
N ALA A 284 -2.75 11.99 9.48
CA ALA A 284 -2.20 10.65 9.72
C ALA A 284 -3.02 9.56 9.00
N ARG A 285 -2.34 8.60 8.37
CA ARG A 285 -2.96 7.44 7.72
C ARG A 285 -1.97 6.28 7.53
N TYR A 286 -2.51 5.08 7.35
CA TYR A 286 -1.75 3.92 6.87
C TYR A 286 -1.62 3.95 5.34
N GLY A 287 -0.64 3.23 4.83
CA GLY A 287 -0.33 3.11 3.41
C GLY A 287 -0.47 1.67 2.92
N ASP A 288 0.43 1.33 2.00
CA ASP A 288 0.49 0.01 1.43
C ASP A 288 0.96 -1.02 2.46
N LEU A 289 0.44 -2.25 2.33
CA LEU A 289 0.95 -3.44 2.99
C LEU A 289 1.44 -4.39 1.90
N ILE A 290 2.69 -4.84 2.03
CA ILE A 290 3.34 -5.75 1.09
C ILE A 290 3.98 -6.93 1.82
N TYR A 291 4.12 -8.04 1.12
CA TYR A 291 4.81 -9.23 1.61
C TYR A 291 6.18 -9.35 0.96
N ASP A 292 7.20 -9.64 1.78
CA ASP A 292 8.54 -9.99 1.33
C ASP A 292 8.70 -11.52 1.39
N PRO A 293 8.59 -12.25 0.27
CA PRO A 293 8.68 -13.71 0.26
C PRO A 293 10.10 -14.22 0.55
N TYR A 294 11.14 -13.38 0.40
CA TYR A 294 12.52 -13.77 0.66
C TYR A 294 12.85 -13.74 2.16
N ARG A 295 12.24 -12.81 2.90
CA ARG A 295 12.42 -12.62 4.35
C ARG A 295 11.27 -13.14 5.19
N ARG A 296 10.14 -13.47 4.55
CA ARG A 296 8.89 -13.96 5.15
C ARG A 296 8.34 -12.99 6.20
N VAL A 297 8.27 -11.71 5.82
CA VAL A 297 7.75 -10.61 6.65
C VAL A 297 6.77 -9.76 5.84
N TYR A 298 5.90 -9.03 6.54
CA TYR A 298 5.10 -7.98 5.94
C TYR A 298 5.66 -6.61 6.30
N TYR A 299 5.70 -5.71 5.32
CA TYR A 299 5.95 -4.29 5.52
C TYR A 299 4.65 -3.53 5.34
N ARG A 300 4.24 -2.74 6.34
CA ARG A 300 3.10 -1.83 6.27
C ARG A 300 3.58 -0.40 6.43
N PHE A 301 3.43 0.40 5.38
CA PHE A 301 3.75 1.82 5.41
C PHE A 301 2.75 2.56 6.31
N ALA A 302 3.24 3.49 7.10
CA ALA A 302 2.47 4.36 7.96
C ALA A 302 2.95 5.81 7.80
N TYR A 303 2.01 6.75 7.79
CA TYR A 303 2.27 8.17 7.59
C TYR A 303 1.76 8.94 8.81
N PRO A 304 2.66 9.35 9.74
CA PRO A 304 2.32 10.23 10.85
C PRO A 304 1.67 11.53 10.39
N ALA A 305 0.95 12.19 11.30
CA ALA A 305 0.48 13.54 11.06
C ALA A 305 1.67 14.50 10.92
N VAL A 306 1.58 15.46 10.00
CA VAL A 306 2.63 16.45 9.73
C VAL A 306 2.03 17.83 9.54
N GLU A 307 2.86 18.84 9.74
CA GLU A 307 2.60 20.21 9.28
C GLU A 307 3.41 20.48 8.01
N LEU A 308 2.73 21.06 7.01
CA LEU A 308 3.30 21.44 5.73
C LEU A 308 3.30 22.97 5.57
N ALA A 309 4.21 23.49 4.76
CA ALA A 309 4.32 24.91 4.46
C ALA A 309 3.06 25.45 3.75
N ASP A 310 2.60 26.66 4.10
CA ASP A 310 1.39 27.28 3.53
C ASP A 310 1.65 27.95 2.17
N GLU A 311 2.89 28.34 1.90
CA GLU A 311 3.35 29.01 0.69
C GLU A 311 3.58 28.06 -0.50
N VAL A 312 3.59 26.75 -0.27
CA VAL A 312 3.80 25.72 -1.29
C VAL A 312 2.46 25.34 -1.93
N ASP A 313 2.39 25.33 -3.26
CA ASP A 313 1.26 24.73 -3.97
C ASP A 313 1.38 23.19 -3.93
N TRP A 314 0.58 22.56 -3.08
CA TRP A 314 0.54 21.10 -2.88
C TRP A 314 -0.26 20.35 -3.97
N LEU A 315 -0.92 21.05 -4.89
CA LEU A 315 -1.60 20.42 -6.01
C LEU A 315 -0.59 19.67 -6.90
N GLY A 316 -0.89 18.43 -7.26
CA GLY A 316 0.00 17.58 -8.05
C GLY A 316 1.21 17.01 -7.30
N ARG A 317 1.71 17.64 -6.22
CA ARG A 317 2.87 17.13 -5.45
C ARG A 317 2.59 15.81 -4.72
N ALA A 318 1.32 15.48 -4.50
CA ALA A 318 0.90 14.26 -3.81
C ALA A 318 1.30 12.94 -4.50
N VAL A 319 1.91 12.95 -5.69
CA VAL A 319 2.46 11.75 -6.33
C VAL A 319 3.88 11.37 -5.84
N TYR A 320 4.55 12.28 -5.12
CA TYR A 320 5.94 12.11 -4.68
C TYR A 320 6.08 11.61 -3.23
N GLY A 321 5.08 10.91 -2.70
CA GLY A 321 5.08 10.36 -1.35
C GLY A 321 4.52 11.31 -0.30
N ARG A 322 5.06 11.24 0.92
CA ARG A 322 4.74 12.11 2.06
C ARG A 322 5.98 12.45 2.87
N LYS A 323 5.99 13.64 3.48
CA LYS A 323 7.08 14.20 4.29
C LYS A 323 7.64 13.25 5.35
N LYS A 324 6.76 12.59 6.12
CA LYS A 324 7.12 11.57 7.11
C LYS A 324 6.52 10.22 6.73
N CYS A 325 7.29 9.16 6.94
CA CYS A 325 6.83 7.79 6.79
C CYS A 325 7.60 6.86 7.74
N SER A 326 6.90 5.92 8.35
CA SER A 326 7.47 4.75 9.00
C SER A 326 7.01 3.47 8.31
N ILE A 327 7.75 2.38 8.52
CA ILE A 327 7.41 1.05 7.99
C ILE A 327 7.31 0.09 9.19
N ILE A 328 6.09 -0.37 9.46
CA ILE A 328 5.80 -1.42 10.45
C ILE A 328 6.19 -2.76 9.84
N ILE A 329 6.93 -3.57 10.59
CA ILE A 329 7.43 -4.87 10.16
C ILE A 329 6.72 -5.95 11.00
N MET A 330 6.10 -6.93 10.34
CA MET A 330 5.38 -8.04 10.97
C MET A 330 5.92 -9.40 10.52
N ASP A 331 5.77 -10.41 11.37
CA ASP A 331 5.94 -11.83 10.97
C ASP A 331 4.71 -12.41 10.24
N GLU A 332 4.81 -13.67 9.84
CA GLU A 332 3.74 -14.44 9.18
C GLU A 332 2.46 -14.60 10.03
N ASP A 333 2.55 -14.44 11.36
CA ASP A 333 1.41 -14.46 12.29
C ASP A 333 0.75 -13.07 12.47
N PHE A 334 1.27 -12.05 11.78
CA PHE A 334 0.90 -10.62 11.85
C PHE A 334 1.26 -9.95 13.18
N SER A 335 2.25 -10.47 13.89
CA SER A 335 2.82 -9.84 15.10
C SER A 335 3.85 -8.79 14.70
N ILE A 336 3.69 -7.55 15.19
CA ILE A 336 4.70 -6.50 15.01
C ILE A 336 6.03 -6.94 15.64
N LYS A 337 7.11 -6.89 14.85
CA LYS A 337 8.49 -7.16 15.28
C LYS A 337 9.33 -5.91 15.38
N GLY A 338 8.97 -4.87 14.64
CA GLY A 338 9.54 -3.55 14.80
C GLY A 338 8.88 -2.52 13.90
N GLU A 339 9.31 -1.27 14.02
CA GLU A 339 8.88 -0.20 13.13
C GLU A 339 10.00 0.83 12.93
N THR A 340 10.43 0.99 11.68
CA THR A 340 11.49 1.94 11.29
C THR A 340 10.88 3.25 10.82
N LEU A 341 11.29 4.38 11.40
CA LEU A 341 11.00 5.71 10.88
C LEU A 341 12.04 6.08 9.81
N LEU A 342 11.57 6.43 8.60
CA LEU A 342 12.45 6.89 7.53
C LEU A 342 12.84 8.37 7.74
N PRO A 343 14.01 8.82 7.27
CA PRO A 343 14.35 10.24 7.27
C PRO A 343 13.37 11.04 6.43
N GLU A 344 12.98 12.22 6.94
CA GLU A 344 11.98 13.07 6.30
C GLU A 344 12.47 13.58 4.94
N GLU A 345 11.56 13.67 3.98
CA GLU A 345 11.80 14.35 2.68
C GLU A 345 12.93 13.74 1.81
N VAL A 346 13.30 12.47 2.05
CA VAL A 346 14.32 11.74 1.26
C VAL A 346 13.72 10.78 0.23
N TYR A 347 12.57 10.16 0.54
CA TYR A 347 12.04 9.01 -0.23
C TYR A 347 10.63 9.22 -0.75
N ASN A 348 10.40 8.90 -2.03
CA ASN A 348 9.06 8.73 -2.57
C ASN A 348 8.50 7.36 -2.15
N THR A 349 7.89 7.34 -0.97
CA THR A 349 7.35 6.14 -0.30
C THR A 349 6.09 5.55 -0.93
N TYR A 350 5.68 6.04 -2.12
CA TYR A 350 4.67 5.42 -2.97
C TYR A 350 5.28 4.60 -4.12
N VAL A 351 6.62 4.57 -4.24
CA VAL A 351 7.32 3.86 -5.31
C VAL A 351 8.43 3.01 -4.70
N TYR A 352 8.21 1.71 -4.69
CA TYR A 352 9.08 0.72 -4.07
C TYR A 352 8.95 -0.61 -4.79
N PHE A 353 9.88 -1.54 -4.53
CA PHE A 353 9.72 -2.95 -4.90
C PHE A 353 10.53 -3.85 -3.96
N ILE A 354 10.09 -5.11 -3.84
CA ILE A 354 10.86 -6.16 -3.15
C ILE A 354 11.77 -6.85 -4.15
N ASN A 355 13.00 -7.11 -3.73
CA ASN A 355 13.95 -7.94 -4.46
C ASN A 355 14.65 -8.95 -3.53
N LYS A 356 15.38 -9.90 -4.11
CA LYS A 356 16.13 -10.93 -3.39
C LYS A 356 17.06 -10.34 -2.31
N ASP A 357 17.66 -9.19 -2.55
CA ASP A 357 18.57 -8.47 -1.65
C ASP A 357 17.90 -7.50 -0.65
N GLY A 358 16.69 -6.98 -0.92
CA GLY A 358 15.93 -6.21 0.08
C GLY A 358 14.73 -5.43 -0.46
N LEU A 359 14.27 -4.47 0.33
CA LEU A 359 13.23 -3.52 -0.06
C LEU A 359 13.90 -2.31 -0.71
N TYR A 360 13.59 -2.06 -1.98
CA TYR A 360 14.00 -0.85 -2.69
C TYR A 360 12.93 0.22 -2.54
N ILE A 361 13.32 1.44 -2.14
CA ILE A 361 12.43 2.61 -2.06
C ILE A 361 13.00 3.73 -2.93
N SER A 362 12.15 4.40 -3.71
CA SER A 362 12.56 5.48 -4.60
C SER A 362 13.10 6.68 -3.81
N LYS A 363 14.22 7.24 -4.27
CA LYS A 363 14.79 8.53 -3.81
C LYS A 363 14.25 9.73 -4.58
N ASP A 364 13.32 9.51 -5.51
CA ASP A 364 12.79 10.55 -6.40
C ASP A 364 11.71 11.39 -5.67
N TYR A 365 12.05 11.85 -4.45
CA TYR A 365 11.21 12.73 -3.63
C TYR A 365 11.31 14.17 -4.16
N GLN A 366 10.41 14.49 -5.08
CA GLN A 366 10.38 15.78 -5.78
C GLN A 366 9.37 16.78 -5.16
N MET A 367 8.88 16.55 -3.92
CA MET A 367 7.95 17.49 -3.29
C MET A 367 8.57 18.88 -3.04
N ASN A 368 9.89 18.96 -2.84
CA ASN A 368 10.59 20.21 -2.49
C ASN A 368 11.66 20.64 -3.51
N TYR A 369 11.99 19.80 -4.49
CA TYR A 369 13.09 20.02 -5.45
C TYR A 369 12.77 19.47 -6.83
N ASP A 370 13.14 20.22 -7.87
CA ASP A 370 13.21 19.72 -9.24
C ASP A 370 14.47 18.83 -9.36
N GLN A 371 14.32 17.54 -9.06
CA GLN A 371 15.36 16.55 -9.37
C GLN A 371 15.35 16.20 -10.87
N SER A 372 16.41 15.56 -11.36
CA SER A 372 16.47 15.07 -12.74
C SER A 372 15.33 14.08 -13.02
N GLU A 373 14.55 14.34 -14.07
CA GLU A 373 13.54 13.41 -14.60
C GLU A 373 14.16 12.34 -15.52
N ASP A 374 15.50 12.28 -15.62
CA ASP A 374 16.23 11.40 -16.55
C ASP A 374 16.47 9.99 -15.96
N PHE A 375 16.16 9.76 -14.68
CA PHE A 375 16.35 8.48 -14.00
C PHE A 375 15.22 8.18 -13.02
N MET A 376 14.86 6.90 -12.87
CA MET A 376 14.16 6.38 -11.68
C MET A 376 15.22 5.82 -10.73
N THR A 377 15.34 6.36 -9.52
CA THR A 377 16.43 5.99 -8.60
C THR A 377 15.90 5.41 -7.30
N PHE A 378 16.44 4.25 -6.90
CA PHE A 378 16.01 3.48 -5.75
C PHE A 378 17.18 3.13 -4.83
N GLU A 379 16.97 3.23 -3.52
CA GLU A 379 17.95 2.84 -2.49
C GLU A 379 17.51 1.54 -1.82
N LEU A 380 18.47 0.63 -1.59
CA LEU A 380 18.24 -0.64 -0.94
C LEU A 380 18.20 -0.49 0.59
N PHE A 381 17.11 -0.97 1.18
CA PHE A 381 16.97 -1.24 2.61
C PHE A 381 17.11 -2.74 2.88
N GLU A 382 18.03 -3.09 3.78
CA GLU A 382 18.22 -4.45 4.30
C GLU A 382 17.48 -4.59 5.64
N LEU A 383 16.92 -5.77 5.89
CA LEU A 383 16.26 -6.12 7.15
C LEU A 383 17.28 -6.68 8.13
N ASN A 384 17.49 -5.97 9.23
CA ASN A 384 18.33 -6.38 10.34
C ASN A 384 17.49 -7.04 11.44
N THR A 385 18.06 -8.03 12.12
CA THR A 385 17.44 -8.77 13.22
C THR A 385 18.34 -8.75 14.46
N HIS A 386 17.79 -8.40 15.62
CA HIS A 386 18.50 -8.21 16.89
C HIS A 386 18.29 -9.35 17.90
#